data_AF-A0AAN6QFC7-F1
#
_entry.id   AF-A0AAN6QFC7-F1
#
_cell.length_a   1.000
_cell.length_b   1.000
_cell.length_c   1.000
_cell.angle_alpha   90.00
_cell.angle_beta   90.00
_cell.angle_gamma   90.00
#
_symmetry.space_group_name_H-M   'P 1'
#
loop_
_entity.id
_entity.type
_entity.pdbx_description
1 polymer ?
#
loop_
_entity_poly.entity_id
_entity_poly.type
_entity_poly.pdbx_seq_one_letter_code
_entity_poly.pdbx_strand_id
1 'polypeptide(L)'
;AEVLAYEAPDLDLGFNSDSTSRPQQQPPTPPLRIGVYNSSTREWLSPTSVVSASNFAKGYAPHFVLTVDDDDGQPGEDGGAFNKILGVTCRGVRIDAGQTRDFGPQAVVLRAGKGAQPALGKPVILSLEGKRRGPGGEGEEKSFLQKYWWAIAIGAFLLLSGGG
;
A
#
# COMPACT_ATOMS: atom_id res chain seq x y z
N ALA A 1 3.98 -20.32 -3.56
CA ALA A 1 5.20 -20.01 -4.32
C ALA A 1 6.32 -20.85 -3.74
N GLU A 2 7.24 -21.30 -4.57
CA GLU A 2 8.34 -22.18 -4.18
C GLU A 2 9.65 -21.65 -4.78
N VAL A 3 10.74 -21.85 -4.06
CA VAL A 3 12.08 -21.49 -4.55
C VAL A 3 12.63 -22.67 -5.36
N LEU A 4 12.69 -22.53 -6.68
CA LEU A 4 13.16 -23.59 -7.58
C LEU A 4 14.68 -23.78 -7.53
N ALA A 5 15.40 -22.67 -7.39
CA ALA A 5 16.85 -22.64 -7.29
C ALA A 5 17.26 -21.43 -6.45
N TYR A 6 18.32 -21.62 -5.66
CA TYR A 6 18.92 -20.55 -4.90
C TYR A 6 20.42 -20.73 -4.86
N GLU A 7 21.12 -19.67 -5.20
CA GLU A 7 22.55 -19.54 -5.04
C GLU A 7 22.79 -18.32 -4.15
N ALA A 8 23.54 -18.53 -3.07
CA ALA A 8 23.88 -17.43 -2.19
C ALA A 8 24.85 -16.48 -2.93
N PRO A 9 24.65 -15.15 -2.83
CA PRO A 9 25.59 -14.22 -3.42
C PRO A 9 26.96 -14.38 -2.73
N ASP A 10 28.01 -14.47 -3.54
CA ASP A 10 29.39 -14.50 -3.05
C ASP A 10 29.77 -13.12 -2.52
N LEU A 11 29.49 -12.90 -1.24
CA LEU A 11 29.74 -11.66 -0.54
C LEU A 11 30.79 -11.93 0.51
N ASP A 12 31.95 -11.31 0.38
CA ASP A 12 32.99 -11.32 1.41
C ASP A 12 32.53 -10.46 2.60
N LEU A 13 31.64 -11.03 3.42
CA LEU A 13 31.01 -10.36 4.56
C LEU A 13 31.91 -10.33 5.82
N GLY A 14 33.15 -10.82 5.71
CA GLY A 14 34.12 -10.76 6.80
C GLY A 14 33.72 -11.50 8.09
N PHE A 15 32.74 -12.42 8.03
CA PHE A 15 32.41 -13.30 9.16
C PHE A 15 33.46 -14.42 9.29
N ASN A 16 34.71 -14.04 9.56
CA ASN A 16 35.73 -14.98 9.97
C ASN A 16 35.34 -15.52 11.35
N SER A 17 35.09 -16.83 11.44
CA SER A 17 34.81 -17.56 12.68
C SER A 17 36.04 -17.73 13.58
N ASP A 18 37.10 -16.93 13.37
CA ASP A 18 38.36 -17.07 14.09
C ASP A 18 38.32 -16.19 15.33
N SER A 19 37.97 -16.81 16.46
CA SER A 19 37.68 -16.19 17.76
C SER A 19 38.88 -15.51 18.46
N THR A 20 39.97 -15.24 17.74
CA THR A 20 41.25 -14.84 18.34
C THR A 20 41.72 -13.43 17.92
N SER A 21 40.98 -12.72 17.07
CA SER A 21 41.35 -11.36 16.67
C SER A 21 40.39 -10.29 17.22
N ARG A 22 40.98 -9.22 17.76
CA ARG A 22 40.39 -7.99 18.31
C ARG A 22 39.19 -7.51 17.45
N PRO A 23 38.16 -6.84 18.01
CA PRO A 23 37.08 -6.25 17.22
C PRO A 23 37.63 -5.16 16.29
N GLN A 24 38.14 -5.56 15.13
CA GLN A 24 38.33 -4.66 14.01
C GLN A 24 36.93 -4.32 13.52
N GLN A 25 36.64 -3.02 13.39
CA GLN A 25 35.42 -2.54 12.74
C GLN A 25 35.28 -3.26 11.40
N GLN A 26 34.31 -4.16 11.32
CA GLN A 26 33.96 -4.84 10.08
C GLN A 26 33.67 -3.77 9.03
N PRO A 27 34.26 -3.85 7.82
CA PRO A 27 33.97 -2.87 6.78
C PRO A 27 32.45 -2.83 6.54
N PRO A 28 31.87 -1.64 6.33
CA PRO A 28 30.43 -1.51 6.14
C PRO A 28 30.02 -2.31 4.90
N THR A 29 29.15 -3.29 5.10
CA THR A 29 28.70 -4.15 4.03
C THR A 29 27.86 -3.36 3.03
N PRO A 30 28.13 -3.47 1.71
CA PRO A 30 27.34 -2.75 0.72
C PRO A 30 25.90 -3.26 0.71
N PRO A 31 24.91 -2.35 0.52
CA PRO A 31 23.54 -2.76 0.33
C PRO A 31 23.37 -3.42 -1.05
N LEU A 32 22.48 -4.41 -1.13
CA LEU A 32 22.18 -5.14 -2.36
C LEU A 32 20.89 -4.61 -2.97
N ARG A 33 20.84 -4.61 -4.30
CA ARG A 33 19.62 -4.34 -5.06
C ARG A 33 18.90 -5.66 -5.32
N ILE A 34 17.59 -5.69 -5.10
CA ILE A 34 16.73 -6.84 -5.37
C ILE A 34 15.52 -6.43 -6.22
N GLY A 35 15.09 -7.34 -7.10
CA GLY A 35 13.94 -7.16 -7.97
C GLY A 35 13.75 -8.40 -8.86
N VAL A 36 12.76 -8.34 -9.76
CA VAL A 36 12.58 -9.38 -10.79
C VAL A 36 13.37 -8.96 -12.02
N TYR A 37 14.29 -9.82 -12.45
CA TYR A 37 15.16 -9.59 -13.60
C TYR A 37 14.85 -10.59 -14.71
N ASN A 38 14.73 -10.11 -15.94
CA ASN A 38 14.57 -10.94 -17.12
C ASN A 38 15.94 -11.19 -17.75
N SER A 39 16.39 -12.45 -17.72
CA SER A 39 17.70 -12.83 -18.28
C SER A 39 17.75 -12.72 -19.81
N SER A 40 16.62 -12.89 -20.49
CA SER A 40 16.52 -12.81 -21.96
C SER A 40 16.62 -11.38 -22.45
N THR A 41 15.89 -10.44 -21.83
CA THR A 41 15.92 -9.02 -22.22
C THR A 41 17.01 -8.22 -21.50
N ARG A 42 17.64 -8.80 -20.47
CA ARG A 42 18.64 -8.17 -19.60
C ARG A 42 18.14 -6.90 -18.90
N GLU A 43 16.86 -6.92 -18.51
CA GLU A 43 16.19 -5.78 -17.90
C GLU A 43 15.49 -6.16 -16.59
N TRP A 44 15.36 -5.16 -15.71
CA TRP A 44 14.54 -5.28 -14.51
C TRP A 44 13.07 -5.13 -14.89
N LEU A 45 12.28 -6.18 -14.66
CA LEU A 45 10.84 -6.20 -14.93
C LEU A 45 10.03 -5.48 -13.85
N SER A 46 10.58 -5.39 -12.63
CA SER A 46 9.89 -4.79 -11.48
C SER A 46 10.63 -3.57 -10.94
N PRO A 47 9.94 -2.72 -10.17
CA PRO A 47 10.63 -1.84 -9.23
C PRO A 47 11.61 -2.64 -8.37
N THR A 48 12.73 -2.01 -8.04
CA THR A 48 13.79 -2.65 -7.26
C THR A 48 13.88 -2.03 -5.88
N SER A 49 14.10 -2.88 -4.88
CA SER A 49 14.33 -2.47 -3.50
C SER A 49 15.79 -2.62 -3.13
N VAL A 50 16.19 -2.00 -2.02
CA VAL A 50 17.53 -2.10 -1.45
C VAL A 50 17.45 -2.89 -0.15
N VAL A 51 18.30 -3.91 0.02
CA VAL A 51 18.33 -4.81 1.18
C VAL A 51 19.74 -4.96 1.71
N SER A 52 19.88 -5.27 3.01
CA SER A 52 21.18 -5.57 3.58
C SER A 52 21.69 -6.92 3.09
N ALA A 53 22.97 -6.99 2.72
CA ALA A 53 23.66 -8.23 2.42
C ALA A 53 23.68 -9.24 3.58
N SER A 54 23.54 -8.77 4.84
CA SER A 54 23.42 -9.65 6.01
C SER A 54 22.22 -10.61 5.94
N ASN A 55 21.20 -10.30 5.14
CA ASN A 55 20.06 -11.19 4.91
C ASN A 55 20.45 -12.53 4.24
N PHE A 56 21.63 -12.57 3.60
CA PHE A 56 22.16 -13.72 2.87
C PHE A 56 23.38 -14.34 3.56
N ALA A 57 23.76 -13.83 4.73
CA ALA A 57 24.92 -14.32 5.48
C ALA A 57 24.70 -15.76 5.98
N LYS A 58 25.80 -16.47 6.23
CA LYS A 58 25.77 -17.80 6.84
C LYS A 58 25.00 -17.77 8.17
N GLY A 59 24.12 -18.76 8.37
CA GLY A 59 23.24 -18.81 9.54
C GLY A 59 21.95 -18.02 9.39
N TYR A 60 21.67 -17.44 8.22
CA TYR A 60 20.38 -16.88 7.86
C TYR A 60 19.79 -17.58 6.62
N ALA A 61 18.49 -17.79 6.63
CA ALA A 61 17.70 -18.23 5.49
C ALA A 61 16.95 -17.02 4.90
N PRO A 62 17.15 -16.66 3.63
CA PRO A 62 16.46 -15.52 3.04
C PRO A 62 15.01 -15.85 2.75
N HIS A 63 14.11 -14.99 3.22
CA HIS A 63 12.67 -15.04 2.93
C HIS A 63 12.32 -13.90 1.98
N PHE A 64 11.99 -14.27 0.75
CA PHE A 64 11.56 -13.35 -0.30
C PHE A 64 10.06 -13.11 -0.24
N VAL A 65 9.65 -11.86 -0.36
CA VAL A 65 8.24 -11.48 -0.51
C VAL A 65 8.10 -10.72 -1.82
N LEU A 66 7.39 -11.33 -2.76
CA LEU A 66 7.00 -10.72 -4.02
C LEU A 66 5.62 -10.11 -3.85
N THR A 67 5.51 -8.79 -3.99
CA THR A 67 4.22 -8.10 -3.96
C THR A 67 3.73 -7.87 -5.38
N VAL A 68 2.53 -8.33 -5.68
CA VAL A 68 1.87 -8.18 -6.98
C VAL A 68 0.56 -7.44 -6.81
N ASP A 69 0.21 -6.66 -7.82
CA ASP A 69 -1.08 -6.00 -7.93
C ASP A 69 -2.13 -7.00 -8.42
N ASP A 70 -3.25 -7.02 -7.72
CA ASP A 70 -4.38 -7.87 -8.01
C ASP A 70 -5.64 -7.01 -8.08
N ASP A 71 -5.99 -6.60 -9.30
CA ASP A 71 -7.19 -5.82 -9.59
C ASP A 71 -8.45 -6.70 -9.42
N ASP A 72 -8.81 -6.96 -8.16
CA ASP A 72 -10.00 -7.70 -7.75
C ASP A 72 -10.15 -9.08 -8.43
N GLY A 73 -9.04 -9.80 -8.66
CA GLY A 73 -9.04 -11.13 -9.27
C GLY A 73 -9.23 -11.14 -10.79
N GLN A 74 -9.16 -9.98 -11.45
CA GLN A 74 -9.07 -9.92 -12.91
C GLN A 74 -7.70 -10.48 -13.36
N PRO A 75 -7.66 -11.37 -14.37
CA PRO A 75 -6.39 -11.80 -14.94
C PRO A 75 -5.63 -10.59 -15.50
N GLY A 76 -4.31 -10.62 -15.39
CA GLY A 76 -3.46 -9.59 -16.00
C GLY A 76 -3.63 -9.53 -17.52
N GLU A 77 -3.17 -8.46 -18.15
CA GLU A 77 -3.28 -8.25 -19.61
C GLU A 77 -2.77 -9.45 -20.44
N ASP A 78 -1.79 -10.18 -19.91
CA ASP A 78 -1.21 -11.38 -20.54
C ASP A 78 -1.97 -12.70 -20.24
N GLY A 79 -3.15 -12.62 -19.61
CA GLY A 79 -3.88 -13.78 -19.07
C GLY A 79 -3.22 -14.37 -17.80
N GLY A 80 -2.27 -13.63 -17.23
CA GLY A 80 -1.51 -14.02 -16.04
C GLY A 80 -2.33 -13.93 -14.75
N ALA A 81 -1.85 -14.59 -13.69
CA ALA A 81 -2.53 -14.64 -12.40
C ALA A 81 -2.49 -13.31 -11.59
N PHE A 82 -1.84 -12.27 -12.11
CA PHE A 82 -1.71 -10.93 -11.52
C PHE A 82 -1.49 -9.91 -12.64
N ASN A 83 -1.79 -8.62 -12.40
CA ASN A 83 -1.66 -7.58 -13.42
C ASN A 83 -0.22 -7.04 -13.48
N LYS A 84 0.35 -6.69 -12.32
CA LYS A 84 1.65 -6.04 -12.25
C LYS A 84 2.48 -6.47 -11.05
N ILE A 85 3.80 -6.48 -11.17
CA ILE A 85 4.70 -6.63 -10.03
C ILE A 85 4.92 -5.27 -9.37
N LEU A 86 4.56 -5.15 -8.10
CA LEU A 86 4.70 -3.91 -7.33
C LEU A 86 6.07 -3.80 -6.69
N GLY A 87 6.65 -4.91 -6.24
CA GLY A 87 7.99 -4.90 -5.67
C GLY A 87 8.43 -6.23 -5.07
N VAL A 88 9.71 -6.29 -4.73
CA VAL A 88 10.34 -7.44 -4.08
C VAL A 88 11.02 -6.98 -2.80
N THR A 89 10.86 -7.74 -1.72
CA THR A 89 11.60 -7.54 -0.47
C THR A 89 12.22 -8.86 -0.01
N CYS A 90 13.26 -8.76 0.82
CA CYS A 90 13.93 -9.92 1.39
C CYS A 90 14.26 -9.66 2.86
N ARG A 91 14.03 -10.67 3.69
CA ARG A 91 14.43 -10.70 5.10
C ARG A 91 15.22 -11.95 5.39
N GLY A 92 16.40 -11.82 5.98
CA GLY A 92 17.14 -12.96 6.53
C GLY A 92 16.51 -13.41 7.85
N VAL A 93 16.11 -14.67 7.92
CA VAL A 93 15.62 -15.32 9.13
C VAL A 93 16.77 -16.13 9.74
N ARG A 94 17.08 -15.91 11.03
CA ARG A 94 18.15 -16.68 11.70
C ARG A 94 17.79 -18.17 11.73
N ILE A 95 18.72 -18.98 11.30
CA ILE A 95 18.66 -20.44 11.37
C ILE A 95 19.05 -20.83 12.80
N ASP A 96 18.08 -21.32 13.56
CA ASP A 96 18.32 -21.90 14.88
C ASP A 96 18.62 -23.40 14.73
N ALA A 97 19.73 -23.87 15.31
CA ALA A 97 20.23 -25.24 15.17
C ALA A 97 19.28 -26.33 15.73
N GLY A 98 18.20 -25.95 16.43
CA GLY A 98 17.18 -26.86 16.97
C GLY A 98 15.91 -27.04 16.10
N GLN A 99 15.68 -26.18 15.11
CA GLN A 99 14.70 -26.43 14.05
C GLN A 99 15.32 -27.45 13.07
N THR A 100 14.60 -28.21 12.25
CA THR A 100 15.27 -29.16 11.30
C THR A 100 14.60 -29.31 9.95
N ARG A 101 13.49 -28.61 9.68
CA ARG A 101 12.68 -28.91 8.50
C ARG A 101 12.57 -27.80 7.46
N ASP A 102 12.70 -26.53 7.85
CA ASP A 102 12.39 -25.40 6.96
C ASP A 102 13.53 -24.35 6.89
N PHE A 103 14.77 -24.81 6.81
CA PHE A 103 15.96 -23.93 6.80
C PHE A 103 16.35 -23.36 5.44
N GLY A 104 15.62 -23.75 4.39
CA GLY A 104 15.88 -23.28 3.04
C GLY A 104 15.42 -21.84 2.82
N PRO A 105 15.90 -21.20 1.76
CA PRO A 105 15.28 -19.99 1.22
C PRO A 105 13.78 -20.18 1.01
N GLN A 106 12.99 -19.18 1.38
CA GLN A 106 11.54 -19.21 1.21
C GLN A 106 11.09 -18.07 0.32
N ALA A 107 9.99 -18.28 -0.41
CA ALA A 107 9.36 -17.25 -1.22
C ALA A 107 7.85 -17.24 -1.01
N VAL A 108 7.31 -16.05 -0.76
CA VAL A 108 5.88 -15.81 -0.61
C VAL A 108 5.43 -14.74 -1.61
N VAL A 109 4.23 -14.92 -2.15
CA VAL A 109 3.59 -13.93 -3.02
C VAL A 109 2.49 -13.25 -2.21
N LEU A 110 2.59 -11.93 -2.07
CA LEU A 110 1.57 -11.07 -1.49
C LEU A 110 0.77 -10.42 -2.62
N ARG A 111 -0.54 -10.60 -2.61
CA ARG A 111 -1.46 -9.91 -3.53
C ARG A 111 -1.92 -8.63 -2.83
N ALA A 112 -1.56 -7.49 -3.41
CA ALA A 112 -2.05 -6.19 -2.97
C ALA A 112 -3.46 -6.00 -3.54
N GLY A 113 -4.46 -6.08 -2.67
CA GLY A 113 -5.84 -5.76 -3.02
C GLY A 113 -6.18 -4.31 -2.66
N LYS A 114 -7.37 -3.86 -3.07
CA LYS A 114 -7.89 -2.54 -2.69
C LYS A 114 -8.06 -2.44 -1.18
N GLY A 115 -7.30 -1.56 -0.56
CA GLY A 115 -7.46 -1.20 0.84
C GLY A 115 -8.72 -0.37 1.09
N ALA A 116 -9.12 -0.24 2.36
CA ALA A 116 -10.20 0.66 2.74
C ALA A 116 -9.88 2.08 2.28
N GLN A 117 -10.75 2.66 1.45
CA GLN A 117 -10.59 4.05 1.02
C GLN A 117 -10.97 4.99 2.17
N PRO A 118 -10.23 6.09 2.37
CA PRO A 118 -10.60 7.07 3.38
C PRO A 118 -11.99 7.64 3.04
N ALA A 119 -12.86 7.68 4.05
CA ALA A 119 -14.15 8.33 3.91
C ALA A 119 -13.91 9.85 3.77
N LEU A 120 -13.89 10.33 2.53
CA LEU A 120 -13.91 11.76 2.26
C LEU A 120 -15.27 12.30 2.72
N GLY A 121 -15.25 13.24 3.66
CA GLY A 121 -16.44 13.98 4.06
C GLY A 121 -17.04 14.73 2.86
N LYS A 122 -18.29 15.19 3.00
CA LYS A 122 -18.96 15.96 1.95
C LYS A 122 -18.08 17.17 1.54
N PRO A 123 -17.93 17.46 0.23
CA PRO A 123 -17.12 18.59 -0.22
C PRO A 123 -17.69 19.89 0.35
N VAL A 124 -16.84 20.65 1.05
CA VAL A 124 -17.20 21.96 1.59
C VAL A 124 -16.98 23.00 0.49
N ILE A 125 -18.08 23.44 -0.13
CA ILE A 125 -18.04 24.54 -1.09
C ILE A 125 -18.00 25.85 -0.29
N LEU A 126 -16.90 26.59 -0.41
CA LEU A 126 -16.75 27.93 0.18
C LEU A 126 -17.28 28.99 -0.79
N SER A 127 -17.81 30.09 -0.26
CA SER A 127 -18.08 31.29 -1.06
C SER A 127 -16.78 32.04 -1.40
N LEU A 128 -16.84 33.01 -2.33
CA LEU A 128 -15.70 33.88 -2.68
C LEU A 128 -15.10 34.63 -1.48
N GLU A 129 -15.88 34.83 -0.41
CA GLU A 129 -15.48 35.47 0.85
C GLU A 129 -14.88 34.48 1.87
N GLY A 130 -14.70 33.21 1.50
CA GLY A 130 -14.07 32.18 2.34
C GLY A 130 -14.96 31.64 3.47
N LYS A 131 -16.24 32.01 3.53
CA LYS A 131 -17.19 31.50 4.52
C LYS A 131 -17.79 30.17 4.07
N ARG A 132 -17.93 29.23 5.00
CA ARG A 132 -18.68 27.99 4.77
C ARG A 132 -20.11 28.38 4.43
N ARG A 133 -20.64 27.91 3.30
CA ARG A 133 -22.08 27.97 3.01
C ARG A 133 -22.76 27.03 4.02
N GLY A 134 -23.11 27.55 5.19
CA GLY A 134 -23.85 26.81 6.21
C GLY A 134 -25.25 26.40 5.69
N PRO A 135 -26.00 25.59 6.45
CA PRO A 135 -27.38 25.17 6.12
C PRO A 135 -28.35 26.36 6.17
N GLY A 136 -28.22 27.27 5.20
CA GLY A 136 -28.89 28.57 5.15
C GLY A 136 -28.19 29.62 4.28
N GLY A 137 -27.02 29.31 3.70
CA GLY A 137 -26.34 30.22 2.77
C GLY A 137 -26.85 30.06 1.35
N GLU A 138 -27.52 31.10 0.82
CA GLU A 138 -27.82 31.51 -0.58
C GLU A 138 -28.15 30.49 -1.69
N GLY A 139 -28.02 29.19 -1.48
CA GLY A 139 -28.36 28.11 -2.43
C GLY A 139 -29.30 27.06 -1.84
N GLU A 140 -29.73 27.20 -0.58
CA GLU A 140 -30.84 26.41 -0.05
C GLU A 140 -32.12 27.20 -0.32
N GLU A 141 -32.79 26.86 -1.41
CA GLU A 141 -34.08 27.45 -1.74
C GLU A 141 -35.03 27.17 -0.58
N LYS A 142 -35.33 28.17 0.25
CA LYS A 142 -36.35 28.03 1.30
C LYS A 142 -37.60 27.40 0.67
N SER A 143 -38.12 26.35 1.30
CA SER A 143 -39.30 25.63 0.82
C SER A 143 -40.43 26.63 0.53
N PHE A 144 -41.25 26.36 -0.48
CA PHE A 144 -42.34 27.25 -0.90
C PHE A 144 -43.24 27.65 0.28
N LEU A 145 -43.59 26.70 1.15
CA LEU A 145 -44.35 26.98 2.37
C LEU A 145 -43.61 27.94 3.31
N GLN A 146 -42.30 27.80 3.47
CA GLN A 146 -41.49 28.69 4.29
C GLN A 146 -41.37 30.11 3.70
N LYS A 147 -41.46 30.27 2.37
CA LYS A 147 -41.47 31.56 1.69
C LYS A 147 -42.84 32.25 1.73
N TYR A 148 -43.92 31.47 1.65
CA TYR A 148 -45.27 31.99 1.42
C TYR A 148 -46.29 31.70 2.55
N TRP A 149 -45.85 31.18 3.70
CA TRP A 149 -46.77 30.91 4.83
C TRP A 149 -47.56 32.14 5.28
N TRP A 150 -46.94 33.33 5.26
CA TRP A 150 -47.60 34.59 5.59
C TRP A 150 -48.70 34.93 4.58
N ALA A 151 -48.50 34.63 3.29
CA ALA A 151 -49.49 34.88 2.24
C ALA A 151 -50.70 33.95 2.39
N ILE A 152 -50.46 32.69 2.78
CA ILE A 152 -51.52 31.74 3.14
C ILE A 152 -52.30 32.25 4.36
N ALA A 153 -51.62 32.75 5.38
CA ALA A 153 -52.26 33.31 6.58
C ALA A 153 -53.14 34.53 6.24
N ILE A 154 -52.65 35.45 5.40
CA ILE A 154 -53.43 36.61 4.92
C ILE A 154 -54.64 36.16 4.10
N GLY A 155 -54.46 35.20 3.18
CA GLY A 155 -55.55 34.67 2.37
C GLY A 155 -56.65 34.02 3.22
N ALA A 156 -56.27 33.24 4.24
CA ALA A 156 -57.19 32.63 5.19
C ALA A 156 -57.96 33.69 6.00
N PHE A 157 -57.27 34.74 6.47
CA PHE A 157 -57.91 35.84 7.20
C PHE A 157 -58.95 36.56 6.35
N LEU A 158 -58.61 36.90 5.09
CA LEU A 158 -59.53 37.58 4.17
C LEU A 158 -60.76 36.73 3.83
N LEU A 159 -60.60 35.41 3.66
CA LEU A 159 -61.72 34.50 3.42
C LEU A 159 -62.68 34.45 4.62
N LEU A 160 -62.15 34.46 5.84
CA LEU A 160 -62.96 34.45 7.07
C LEU A 160 -63.61 35.81 7.36
N SER A 161 -62.99 36.92 6.95
CA SER A 161 -63.53 38.27 7.15
C SER A 161 -64.44 38.76 6.01
N GLY A 162 -64.34 38.15 4.83
CA GLY A 162 -65.09 38.55 3.62
C GLY A 162 -66.32 37.69 3.31
N GLY A 163 -66.56 36.61 4.06
CA GLY A 163 -67.76 35.79 3.98
C GLY A 163 -68.84 36.28 4.95
N GLY A 164 -69.55 37.35 4.58
CA GLY A 164 -70.72 37.89 5.25
C GLY A 164 -71.73 38.39 4.23
#